data_AF-A0A7W0W8F6-F1
#
_entry.id   AF-A0A7W0W8F6-F1
#
_cell.length_a   1.000
_cell.length_b   1.000
_cell.length_c   1.000
_cell.angle_alpha   90.00
_cell.angle_beta   90.00
_cell.angle_gamma   90.00
#
_symmetry.space_group_name_H-M   'P 1'
#
loop_
_entity.id
_entity.type
_entity.pdbx_description
1 polymer ?
#
loop_
_entity_poly.entity_id
_entity_poly.type
_entity_poly.pdbx_seq_one_letter_code
_entity_poly.pdbx_strand_id
1 'polypeptide(L)'
;MSVNTKIAELDVLETKLAVHKEFRKDVEGRIAAFGSLHRPYYLIAERDAVVEEINSITARISEIESELFEDDTFFRYRNPKELTEAYQEVTDKLWYLRHLDLKNNVDKGIEEVADEIWEKALENAERIKLKYGEASLDIESDYEYGLLCGKLSAFNWMCGLDWDILDT
;
A
#
# COMPACT_ATOMS: atom_id res chain seq x y z
N MET A 1 -1.40 5.71 -25.43
CA MET A 1 -0.75 4.52 -24.81
C MET A 1 -1.50 4.18 -23.53
N SER A 2 -1.74 2.91 -23.20
CA SER A 2 -2.46 2.60 -21.94
C SER A 2 -1.60 2.90 -20.71
N VAL A 3 -2.22 3.20 -19.56
CA VAL A 3 -1.52 3.42 -18.27
C VAL A 3 -0.56 2.29 -17.95
N ASN A 4 -1.00 1.03 -18.11
CA ASN A 4 -0.16 -0.14 -17.86
C ASN A 4 1.07 -0.17 -18.78
N THR A 5 0.94 0.32 -20.02
CA THR A 5 2.06 0.41 -20.96
C THR A 5 3.04 1.52 -20.56
N LYS A 6 2.54 2.66 -20.06
CA LYS A 6 3.37 3.76 -19.53
C LYS A 6 4.15 3.35 -18.28
N ILE A 7 3.51 2.62 -17.36
CA ILE A 7 4.16 2.08 -16.16
C ILE A 7 5.27 1.09 -16.55
N ALA A 8 4.99 0.17 -17.47
CA ALA A 8 6.01 -0.77 -17.95
C ALA A 8 7.19 -0.07 -18.66
N GLU A 9 6.93 1.01 -19.40
CA GLU A 9 8.00 1.84 -19.98
C GLU A 9 8.82 2.54 -18.89
N LEU A 10 8.17 3.07 -17.86
CA LEU A 10 8.81 3.73 -16.72
C LEU A 10 9.75 2.77 -15.98
N ASP A 11 9.31 1.54 -15.65
CA ASP A 11 10.15 0.51 -15.00
C ASP A 11 11.42 0.20 -15.81
N VAL A 12 11.29 0.11 -17.14
CA VAL A 12 12.42 -0.13 -18.05
C VAL A 12 13.37 1.05 -18.06
N LEU A 13 12.86 2.28 -18.09
CA LEU A 13 13.66 3.50 -18.09
C LEU A 13 14.38 3.71 -16.76
N GLU A 14 13.73 3.43 -15.62
CA GLU A 14 14.35 3.49 -14.30
C GLU A 14 15.48 2.48 -14.16
N THR A 15 15.25 1.24 -14.62
CA THR A 15 16.29 0.20 -14.66
C THR A 15 17.47 0.66 -15.52
N LYS A 16 17.18 1.18 -16.72
CA LYS A 16 18.21 1.72 -17.61
C LYS A 16 18.96 2.88 -16.94
N LEU A 17 18.27 3.82 -16.33
CA LEU A 17 18.85 4.96 -15.62
C LEU A 17 19.81 4.50 -14.51
N ALA A 18 19.43 3.49 -13.74
CA ALA A 18 20.27 2.92 -12.70
C ALA A 18 21.59 2.36 -13.26
N VAL A 19 21.50 1.57 -14.35
CA VAL A 19 22.67 1.02 -15.05
C VAL A 19 23.59 2.14 -15.56
N HIS A 20 23.06 3.17 -16.22
CA HIS A 20 23.88 4.28 -16.72
C HIS A 20 24.47 5.12 -15.58
N LYS A 21 23.78 5.31 -14.46
CA LYS A 21 24.34 5.98 -13.27
C LYS A 21 25.50 5.19 -12.66
N GLU A 22 25.40 3.86 -12.60
CA GLU A 22 26.47 2.99 -12.13
C GLU A 22 27.66 3.00 -13.09
N PHE A 23 27.40 2.92 -14.39
CA PHE A 23 28.43 3.04 -15.41
C PHE A 23 29.13 4.41 -15.39
N ARG A 24 28.38 5.50 -15.22
CA ARG A 24 28.95 6.84 -15.02
C ARG A 24 29.91 6.87 -13.82
N LYS A 25 29.52 6.25 -12.71
CA LYS A 25 30.36 6.17 -11.50
C LYS A 25 31.65 5.38 -11.76
N ASP A 26 31.59 4.29 -12.53
CA ASP A 26 32.78 3.55 -12.96
C ASP A 26 33.71 4.42 -13.82
N VAL A 27 33.17 5.09 -14.84
CA VAL A 27 33.97 5.99 -15.71
C VAL A 27 34.59 7.13 -14.91
N GLU A 28 33.84 7.74 -13.99
CA GLU A 28 34.36 8.78 -13.09
C GLU A 28 35.46 8.23 -12.16
N GLY A 29 35.33 6.99 -11.67
CA GLY A 29 36.36 6.29 -10.91
C GLY A 29 37.63 6.06 -11.73
N ARG A 30 37.49 5.60 -12.98
CA ARG A 30 38.59 5.44 -13.95
C ARG A 30 39.29 6.78 -14.20
N ILE A 31 38.54 7.87 -14.39
CA ILE A 31 39.09 9.23 -14.55
C ILE A 31 39.85 9.68 -13.29
N ALA A 32 39.31 9.41 -12.10
CA ALA A 32 39.91 9.81 -10.82
C ALA A 32 41.22 9.07 -10.51
N ALA A 33 41.41 7.86 -11.04
CA ALA A 33 42.67 7.12 -10.95
C ALA A 33 43.82 7.83 -11.72
N PHE A 34 43.49 8.73 -12.64
CA PHE A 34 44.47 9.60 -13.29
C PHE A 34 44.66 10.89 -12.49
N GLY A 35 45.93 11.29 -12.31
CA GLY A 35 46.27 12.57 -11.69
C GLY A 35 45.70 13.77 -12.47
N SER A 36 45.72 14.96 -11.85
CA SER A 36 45.13 16.19 -12.40
C SER A 36 45.70 16.63 -13.76
N LEU A 37 46.92 16.19 -14.09
CA LEU A 37 47.66 16.62 -15.29
C LEU A 37 47.46 15.74 -16.52
N HIS A 38 46.87 14.54 -16.40
CA HIS A 38 46.74 13.62 -17.53
C HIS A 38 45.46 12.78 -17.47
N ARG A 39 44.31 13.42 -17.73
CA ARG A 39 43.04 12.71 -17.94
C ARG A 39 42.90 12.32 -19.41
N PRO A 40 42.72 11.03 -19.72
CA PRO A 40 42.56 10.61 -21.10
C PRO A 40 41.28 11.17 -21.74
N TYR A 41 41.43 11.78 -22.92
CA TYR A 41 40.31 12.38 -23.65
C TYR A 41 39.16 11.40 -23.91
N TYR A 42 39.47 10.14 -24.21
CA TYR A 42 38.46 9.12 -24.47
C TYR A 42 37.56 8.85 -23.25
N LEU A 43 38.08 8.91 -22.02
CA LEU A 43 37.27 8.73 -20.81
C LEU A 43 36.36 9.92 -20.54
N ILE A 44 36.83 11.14 -20.86
CA ILE A 44 36.02 12.35 -20.72
C ILE A 44 34.86 12.30 -21.73
N ALA A 45 35.15 11.94 -22.98
CA ALA A 45 34.13 11.75 -24.01
C ALA A 45 33.14 10.62 -23.64
N GLU A 46 33.64 9.51 -23.10
CA GLU A 46 32.81 8.40 -22.60
C GLU A 46 31.88 8.86 -21.45
N ARG A 47 32.40 9.62 -20.48
CA ARG A 47 31.58 10.22 -19.41
C ARG A 47 30.51 11.15 -19.97
N ASP A 48 30.87 12.03 -20.89
CA ASP A 48 29.96 13.05 -21.42
C ASP A 48 28.82 12.41 -22.20
N ALA A 49 29.11 11.37 -23.00
CA ALA A 49 28.09 10.57 -23.68
C ALA A 49 27.11 9.92 -22.68
N VAL A 50 27.61 9.32 -21.60
CA VAL A 50 26.76 8.69 -20.57
C VAL A 50 25.91 9.73 -19.82
N VAL A 51 26.45 10.93 -19.58
CA VAL A 51 25.68 12.03 -18.96
C VAL A 51 24.56 12.49 -19.89
N GLU A 52 24.81 12.59 -21.19
CA GLU A 52 23.78 12.94 -22.17
C GLU A 52 22.65 11.89 -22.21
N GLU A 53 23.01 10.60 -22.18
CA GLU A 53 22.03 9.51 -22.09
C GLU A 53 21.22 9.56 -20.78
N ILE A 54 21.87 9.78 -19.64
CA ILE A 54 21.19 9.95 -18.34
C ILE A 54 20.19 11.11 -18.40
N ASN A 55 20.58 12.25 -18.97
CA ASN A 55 19.72 13.41 -19.09
C ASN A 55 18.51 13.11 -19.99
N SER A 56 18.72 12.44 -21.11
CA SER A 56 17.65 12.03 -22.02
C SER A 56 16.66 11.06 -21.34
N ILE A 57 17.17 10.06 -20.59
CA ILE A 57 16.32 9.12 -19.86
C ILE A 57 15.53 9.83 -18.77
N THR A 58 16.20 10.72 -18.01
CA THR A 58 15.57 11.49 -16.93
C THR A 58 14.46 12.40 -17.47
N ALA A 59 14.69 13.06 -18.60
CA ALA A 59 13.67 13.88 -19.26
C ALA A 59 12.45 13.03 -19.69
N ARG A 60 12.69 11.84 -20.24
CA ARG A 60 11.61 10.93 -20.66
C ARG A 60 10.81 10.39 -19.46
N ILE A 61 11.47 10.04 -18.36
CA ILE A 61 10.79 9.64 -17.11
C ILE A 61 9.88 10.77 -16.63
N SER A 62 10.40 12.00 -16.53
CA SER A 62 9.63 13.15 -16.09
C SER A 62 8.41 13.44 -16.99
N GLU A 63 8.54 13.25 -18.31
CA GLU A 63 7.43 13.38 -19.25
C GLU A 63 6.36 12.30 -19.01
N ILE A 64 6.76 11.03 -18.84
CA ILE A 64 5.84 9.93 -18.54
C ILE A 64 5.15 10.13 -17.19
N GLU A 65 5.90 10.55 -16.16
CA GLU A 65 5.33 10.87 -14.85
C GLU A 65 4.29 11.98 -14.93
N SER A 66 4.57 13.05 -15.68
CA SER A 66 3.60 14.13 -15.93
C SER A 66 2.37 13.62 -16.66
N GLU A 67 2.57 12.79 -17.70
CA GLU A 67 1.47 12.18 -18.43
C GLU A 67 0.65 11.20 -17.56
N LEU A 68 1.27 10.51 -16.61
CA LEU A 68 0.59 9.63 -15.64
C LEU A 68 -0.15 10.44 -14.59
N PHE A 69 0.36 11.61 -14.21
CA PHE A 69 -0.30 12.54 -13.29
C PHE A 69 -1.49 13.25 -13.94
N GLU A 70 -1.42 13.57 -15.23
CA GLU A 70 -2.53 14.17 -16.00
C GLU A 70 -3.59 13.14 -16.40
N ASP A 71 -3.23 11.86 -16.49
CA ASP A 71 -4.16 10.76 -16.71
C ASP A 71 -4.85 10.43 -15.38
N ASP A 72 -6.06 10.97 -15.18
CA ASP A 72 -6.98 10.81 -14.04
C ASP A 72 -7.35 9.33 -13.70
N THR A 73 -6.68 8.39 -14.34
CA THR A 73 -6.77 6.93 -14.21
C THR A 73 -5.66 6.34 -13.32
N PHE A 74 -4.69 7.13 -12.84
CA PHE A 74 -3.69 6.69 -11.85
C PHE A 74 -4.34 6.17 -10.57
N PHE A 75 -5.43 6.82 -10.14
CA PHE A 75 -6.35 6.26 -9.18
C PHE A 75 -7.31 5.32 -9.91
N ARG A 76 -7.02 4.01 -9.90
CA ARG A 76 -8.10 3.04 -10.07
C ARG A 76 -9.04 3.17 -8.88
N TYR A 77 -10.04 4.03 -8.99
CA TYR A 77 -11.11 4.09 -8.00
C TYR A 77 -11.68 2.68 -7.83
N ARG A 78 -11.57 2.14 -6.62
CA ARG A 78 -12.30 0.94 -6.25
C ARG A 78 -13.78 1.24 -6.43
N ASN A 79 -14.53 0.28 -6.96
CA ASN A 79 -15.97 0.45 -7.11
C ASN A 79 -16.57 0.80 -5.74
N PRO A 80 -17.40 1.85 -5.61
CA PRO A 80 -18.03 2.20 -4.34
C PRO A 80 -18.72 1.01 -3.65
N LYS A 81 -19.31 0.10 -4.43
CA LYS A 81 -19.91 -1.13 -3.89
C LYS A 81 -18.87 -2.04 -3.24
N GLU A 82 -17.73 -2.26 -3.90
CA GLU A 82 -16.63 -3.09 -3.39
C GLU A 82 -16.05 -2.49 -2.10
N LEU A 83 -15.90 -1.16 -2.05
CA LEU A 83 -15.45 -0.46 -0.85
C LEU A 83 -16.41 -0.64 0.32
N THR A 84 -17.72 -0.46 0.09
CA THR A 84 -18.73 -0.63 1.13
C THR A 84 -18.81 -2.08 1.61
N GLU A 85 -18.71 -3.06 0.72
CA GLU A 85 -18.70 -4.48 1.07
C GLU A 85 -17.46 -4.84 1.92
N ALA A 86 -16.28 -4.36 1.52
CA ALA A 86 -15.04 -4.57 2.26
C ALA A 86 -15.04 -3.86 3.63
N TYR A 87 -15.57 -2.62 3.69
CA TYR A 87 -15.77 -1.91 4.95
C TYR A 87 -16.69 -2.69 5.89
N GLN A 88 -17.84 -3.14 5.39
CA GLN A 88 -18.80 -3.92 6.20
C GLN A 88 -18.18 -5.23 6.68
N GLU A 89 -17.38 -5.92 5.86
CA GLU A 89 -16.65 -7.12 6.29
C GLU A 89 -15.68 -6.83 7.44
N VAL A 90 -14.86 -5.79 7.32
CA VAL A 90 -13.89 -5.45 8.37
C VAL A 90 -14.62 -5.10 9.68
N THR A 91 -15.68 -4.30 9.60
CA THR A 91 -16.49 -3.90 10.75
C THR A 91 -17.21 -5.10 11.39
N ASP A 92 -17.86 -5.96 10.60
CA ASP A 92 -18.54 -7.17 11.11
C ASP A 92 -17.55 -8.10 11.82
N LYS A 93 -16.37 -8.34 11.24
CA LYS A 93 -15.34 -9.20 11.82
C LYS A 93 -14.80 -8.63 13.13
N LEU A 94 -14.47 -7.34 13.15
CA LEU A 94 -13.91 -6.70 14.33
C LEU A 94 -14.93 -6.64 15.47
N TRP A 95 -16.19 -6.32 15.16
CA TRP A 95 -17.30 -6.39 16.11
C TRP A 95 -17.46 -7.82 16.67
N TYR A 96 -17.43 -8.84 15.83
CA TYR A 96 -17.60 -10.23 16.25
C TYR A 96 -16.52 -10.68 17.23
N LEU A 97 -15.25 -10.36 16.96
CA LEU A 97 -14.15 -10.69 17.86
C LEU A 97 -14.31 -10.05 19.23
N ARG A 98 -14.67 -8.76 19.26
CA ARG A 98 -14.96 -8.03 20.51
C ARG A 98 -16.19 -8.57 21.23
N HIS A 99 -17.20 -9.02 20.49
CA HIS A 99 -18.37 -9.68 21.06
C HIS A 99 -17.99 -11.00 21.74
N LEU A 100 -17.01 -11.76 21.22
CA LEU A 100 -16.50 -12.94 21.91
C LEU A 100 -15.81 -12.59 23.22
N ASP A 101 -15.04 -11.50 23.27
CA ASP A 101 -14.44 -11.01 24.52
C ASP A 101 -15.51 -10.58 25.52
N LEU A 102 -16.52 -9.82 25.08
CA LEU A 102 -17.66 -9.44 25.89
C LEU A 102 -18.40 -10.67 26.42
N LYS A 103 -18.67 -11.65 25.57
CA LYS A 103 -19.29 -12.92 25.96
C LYS A 103 -18.50 -13.63 27.05
N ASN A 104 -17.18 -13.72 26.89
CA ASN A 104 -16.32 -14.31 27.90
C ASN A 104 -16.38 -13.54 29.24
N ASN A 105 -16.52 -12.22 29.21
CA ASN A 105 -16.66 -11.40 30.43
C ASN A 105 -18.03 -11.58 31.09
N VAL A 106 -19.11 -11.64 30.31
CA VAL A 106 -20.47 -11.92 30.79
C VAL A 106 -20.54 -13.32 31.41
N ASP A 107 -19.97 -14.34 30.76
CA ASP A 107 -19.94 -15.73 31.26
C ASP A 107 -19.16 -15.84 32.58
N LYS A 108 -18.17 -14.97 32.80
CA LYS A 108 -17.40 -14.88 34.06
C LYS A 108 -18.05 -13.98 35.11
N GLY A 109 -19.13 -13.28 34.79
CA GLY A 109 -19.77 -12.29 35.65
C GLY A 109 -18.93 -11.03 35.89
N ILE A 110 -18.00 -10.71 34.99
CA ILE A 110 -17.17 -9.49 35.03
C ILE A 110 -17.97 -8.30 34.49
N GLU A 111 -18.76 -8.52 33.44
CA GLU A 111 -19.62 -7.53 32.82
C GLU A 111 -21.08 -7.99 32.84
N GLU A 112 -22.00 -7.03 32.97
CA GLU A 112 -23.45 -7.26 32.94
C GLU A 112 -24.04 -6.47 31.78
N VAL A 113 -24.80 -7.15 30.92
CA VAL A 113 -25.47 -6.57 29.76
C VAL A 113 -26.96 -6.83 29.92
N ALA A 114 -27.79 -5.83 29.64
CA ALA A 114 -29.25 -5.99 29.72
C ALA A 114 -29.72 -7.12 28.79
N ASP A 115 -30.60 -8.00 29.27
CA ASP A 115 -31.05 -9.21 28.57
C ASP A 115 -31.51 -8.93 27.13
N GLU A 116 -32.30 -7.87 26.91
CA GLU A 116 -32.82 -7.50 25.58
C GLU A 116 -31.70 -7.09 24.59
N ILE A 117 -30.61 -6.53 25.10
CA ILE A 117 -29.43 -6.16 24.29
C ILE A 117 -28.61 -7.42 24.02
N TRP A 118 -28.47 -8.28 25.03
CA TRP A 118 -27.70 -9.51 24.95
C TRP A 118 -28.28 -10.49 23.94
N GLU A 119 -29.60 -10.68 23.93
CA GLU A 119 -30.30 -11.51 22.96
C GLU A 119 -30.01 -11.06 21.51
N LYS A 120 -30.14 -9.76 21.24
CA LYS A 120 -29.84 -9.18 19.92
C LYS A 120 -28.36 -9.30 19.54
N ALA A 121 -27.46 -9.20 20.50
CA ALA A 121 -26.03 -9.36 20.26
C ALA A 121 -25.73 -10.80 19.83
N LEU A 122 -26.30 -11.80 20.50
CA LEU A 122 -26.15 -13.20 20.13
C LEU A 122 -26.71 -13.48 18.72
N GLU A 123 -27.91 -12.97 18.40
CA GLU A 123 -28.49 -13.10 17.06
C GLU A 123 -27.59 -12.49 15.97
N ASN A 124 -27.02 -11.30 16.23
CA ASN A 124 -26.09 -10.66 15.30
C ASN A 124 -24.79 -11.46 15.13
N ALA A 125 -24.26 -12.04 16.21
CA ALA A 125 -23.08 -12.89 16.15
C ALA A 125 -23.32 -14.15 15.31
N GLU A 126 -24.48 -14.80 15.46
CA GLU A 126 -24.88 -15.92 14.61
C GLU A 126 -25.01 -15.51 13.15
N ARG A 127 -25.62 -14.34 12.86
CA ARG A 127 -25.73 -13.81 11.50
C ARG A 127 -24.36 -13.60 10.85
N ILE A 128 -23.41 -13.03 11.59
CA ILE A 128 -22.04 -12.81 11.09
C ILE A 128 -21.32 -14.14 10.86
N LYS A 129 -21.47 -15.10 11.79
CA LYS A 129 -20.93 -16.46 11.65
C LYS A 129 -21.46 -17.17 10.39
N LEU A 130 -22.76 -17.05 10.11
CA LEU A 130 -23.36 -17.59 8.89
C LEU A 130 -22.87 -16.86 7.63
N LYS A 131 -22.68 -15.55 7.68
CA LYS A 131 -22.31 -14.71 6.53
C LYS A 131 -20.88 -14.97 6.06
N TYR A 132 -19.92 -15.08 6.99
CA TYR A 132 -18.49 -15.18 6.66
C TYR A 132 -17.91 -16.59 6.81
N GLY A 133 -18.57 -17.46 7.57
CA GLY A 133 -18.05 -18.78 7.92
C GLY A 133 -16.99 -18.72 9.02
N GLU A 134 -16.88 -19.80 9.78
CA GLU A 134 -16.04 -19.87 10.98
C GLU A 134 -14.54 -19.69 10.67
N ALA A 135 -14.04 -20.31 9.59
CA ALA A 135 -12.65 -20.17 9.17
C ALA A 135 -12.24 -18.74 8.77
N SER A 136 -13.20 -17.88 8.40
CA SER A 136 -12.93 -16.48 8.02
C SER A 136 -12.91 -15.54 9.24
N LEU A 137 -13.47 -16.00 10.36
CA LEU A 137 -13.57 -15.27 11.63
C LEU A 137 -12.49 -15.70 12.63
N ASP A 138 -11.83 -16.83 12.39
CA ASP A 138 -10.73 -17.30 13.21
C ASP A 138 -9.49 -16.45 12.93
N ILE A 139 -9.07 -15.66 13.92
CA ILE A 139 -7.87 -14.83 13.88
C ILE A 139 -6.82 -15.49 14.77
N GLU A 140 -5.72 -15.92 14.17
CA GLU A 140 -4.74 -16.77 14.84
C GLU A 140 -3.68 -15.95 15.60
N SER A 141 -3.58 -14.65 15.35
CA SER A 141 -2.52 -13.81 15.94
C SER A 141 -2.90 -12.34 16.16
N ASP A 142 -2.21 -11.70 17.11
CA ASP A 142 -2.27 -10.25 17.37
C ASP A 142 -1.93 -9.42 16.12
N TYR A 143 -1.08 -9.97 15.23
CA TYR A 143 -0.74 -9.33 13.97
C TYR A 143 -1.95 -9.24 13.03
N GLU A 144 -2.68 -10.33 12.86
CA GLU A 144 -3.88 -10.37 12.02
C GLU A 144 -5.00 -9.49 12.58
N TYR A 145 -5.15 -9.46 13.91
CA TYR A 145 -6.03 -8.52 14.59
C TYR A 145 -5.62 -7.06 14.31
N GLY A 146 -4.33 -6.74 14.46
CA GLY A 146 -3.78 -5.42 14.14
C GLY A 146 -3.97 -5.02 12.67
N LEU A 147 -3.84 -5.98 11.75
CA LEU A 147 -4.10 -5.75 10.33
C LEU A 147 -5.57 -5.44 10.06
N LEU A 148 -6.50 -6.08 10.78
CA LEU A 148 -7.93 -5.81 10.68
C LEU A 148 -8.25 -4.38 11.15
N CYS A 149 -7.68 -3.96 12.29
CA CYS A 149 -7.78 -2.58 12.78
C CYS A 149 -7.19 -1.59 11.78
N GLY A 150 -6.02 -1.87 11.21
CA GLY A 150 -5.39 -1.02 10.20
C GLY A 150 -6.23 -0.86 8.93
N LYS A 151 -6.93 -1.91 8.49
CA LYS A 151 -7.89 -1.83 7.37
C LYS A 151 -9.06 -0.90 7.72
N LEU A 152 -9.62 -1.01 8.93
CA LEU A 152 -10.70 -0.12 9.38
C LEU A 152 -10.23 1.34 9.43
N SER A 153 -9.06 1.60 10.00
CA SER A 153 -8.44 2.94 10.02
C SER A 153 -8.30 3.53 8.63
N ALA A 154 -7.86 2.72 7.64
CA ALA A 154 -7.72 3.18 6.27
C ALA A 154 -9.07 3.56 5.64
N PHE A 155 -10.12 2.75 5.88
CA PHE A 155 -11.47 3.07 5.43
C PHE A 155 -12.04 4.32 6.11
N ASN A 156 -11.88 4.44 7.42
CA ASN A 156 -12.33 5.60 8.19
C ASN A 156 -11.69 6.89 7.67
N TRP A 157 -10.36 6.88 7.51
CA TRP A 157 -9.63 8.01 6.96
C TRP A 157 -10.10 8.39 5.54
N MET A 158 -10.30 7.40 4.66
CA MET A 158 -10.85 7.60 3.32
C MET A 158 -12.26 8.19 3.34
N CYS A 159 -13.09 7.82 4.32
CA CYS A 159 -14.45 8.30 4.50
C CYS A 159 -14.53 9.65 5.26
N GLY A 160 -13.40 10.25 5.63
CA GLY A 160 -13.33 11.53 6.32
C GLY A 160 -13.45 11.48 7.84
N LEU A 161 -13.36 10.28 8.44
CA LEU A 161 -13.20 10.07 9.88
C LEU A 161 -11.72 10.07 10.28
N ASP A 162 -11.42 10.28 11.56
CA ASP A 162 -10.05 10.13 12.06
C ASP A 162 -9.60 8.65 12.07
N TRP A 163 -8.30 8.45 11.89
CA TRP A 163 -7.66 7.14 11.71
C TRP A 163 -7.63 6.28 12.99
N ASP A 164 -7.79 6.88 14.17
CA ASP A 164 -7.80 6.23 15.48
C ASP A 164 -9.21 5.79 15.93
N ILE A 165 -10.25 6.13 15.17
CA ILE A 165 -11.61 5.65 15.42
C ILE A 165 -11.68 4.18 15.01
N LEU A 166 -11.73 3.29 16.01
CA LEU A 166 -11.84 1.85 15.79
C LEU A 166 -13.15 1.27 16.33
N ASP A 167 -14.10 2.12 16.74
CA ASP A 167 -15.40 1.66 17.23
C ASP A 167 -16.23 1.05 16.09
N THR A 168 -16.92 -0.04 16.40
CA THR A 168 -17.69 -0.87 15.45
C THR A 168 -19.02 -1.27 16.04
#